data_AF-A0A6P2EFZ2-F1
#
_entry.id   AF-A0A6P2EFZ2-F1
#
_cell.length_a   1.000
_cell.length_b   1.000
_cell.length_c   1.000
_cell.angle_alpha   90.00
_cell.angle_beta   90.00
_cell.angle_gamma   90.00
#
_symmetry.space_group_name_H-M   'P 1'
#
loop_
_entity.id
_entity.type
_entity.pdbx_description
1 polymer ?
#
loop_
_entity_poly.entity_id
_entity_poly.type
_entity_poly.pdbx_seq_one_letter_code
_entity_poly.pdbx_strand_id
1 'polypeptide(L)'
;MLRSARAGLMAAWATGDAAQAATGLLNFVKVNEAALRTHMPGNAEFRAWARNISDWLYSTDHIAVGYGLEYDGVDIEQLSPGTLGIVLLLLYLAILDYRREIHALLNRGESVHHLQRAIYSGRVAPERGRRPQEMVAIAGAHALSTNIVLAWNTQRMDRAITRLKGEGIEIKEDWLYRIGPAHFSHINFRGTFKFNVGKYESVLIDRIVRPSSAKVL
;
A
#
# COMPACT_ATOMS: atom_id res chain seq x y z
N MET A 1 -5.68 32.05 28.58
CA MET A 1 -4.52 31.19 28.20
C MET A 1 -4.35 31.03 26.70
N LEU A 2 -5.37 30.58 25.93
CA LEU A 2 -5.20 30.29 24.49
C LEU A 2 -4.67 31.48 23.66
N ARG A 3 -5.15 32.72 23.92
CA ARG A 3 -4.64 33.94 23.25
C ARG A 3 -3.18 34.22 23.60
N SER A 4 -2.79 34.06 24.87
CA SER A 4 -1.41 34.28 25.33
C SER A 4 -0.46 33.20 24.78
N ALA A 5 -0.92 31.95 24.70
CA ALA A 5 -0.18 30.85 24.09
C ALA A 5 0.04 31.10 22.60
N ARG A 6 -1.00 31.52 21.87
CA ARG A 6 -0.89 31.87 20.45
C ARG A 6 0.04 33.07 20.22
N ALA A 7 -0.01 34.09 21.07
CA ALA A 7 0.88 35.23 20.96
C ALA A 7 2.36 34.90 21.28
N GLY A 8 2.60 34.01 22.25
CA GLY A 8 3.95 33.68 22.72
C GLY A 8 4.63 32.52 22.01
N LEU A 9 3.88 31.56 21.48
CA LEU A 9 4.43 30.29 20.95
C LEU A 9 4.30 30.15 19.43
N MET A 10 3.32 30.81 18.80
CA MET A 10 2.99 30.55 17.39
C MET A 10 4.15 30.82 16.43
N ALA A 11 4.89 31.90 16.62
CA ALA A 11 6.03 32.21 15.74
C ALA A 11 7.15 31.16 15.83
N ALA A 12 7.48 30.74 17.05
CA ALA A 12 8.51 29.72 17.28
C ALA A 12 8.09 28.33 16.78
N TRP A 13 6.79 28.01 16.85
CA TRP A 13 6.25 26.71 16.43
C TRP A 13 5.90 26.62 14.95
N ALA A 14 5.59 27.74 14.28
CA ALA A 14 5.23 27.75 12.86
C ALA A 14 6.45 27.64 11.93
N THR A 15 7.53 28.33 12.28
CA THR A 15 8.68 28.51 11.37
C THR A 15 10.02 28.29 12.06
N GLY A 16 10.02 28.04 13.37
CA GLY A 16 11.25 27.88 14.15
C GLY A 16 11.79 26.46 14.14
N ASP A 17 13.09 26.34 14.40
CA ASP A 17 13.72 25.06 14.67
C ASP A 17 13.40 24.54 16.09
N ALA A 18 13.84 23.31 16.40
CA ALA A 18 13.59 22.68 17.70
C ALA A 18 14.10 23.51 18.90
N ALA A 19 15.23 24.22 18.76
CA ALA A 19 15.82 25.02 19.83
C ALA A 19 15.03 26.33 20.05
N GLN A 20 14.55 26.94 18.98
CA GLN A 20 13.69 28.11 19.01
C GLN A 20 12.32 27.78 19.63
N ALA A 21 11.73 26.62 19.26
CA ALA A 21 10.49 26.14 19.86
C ALA A 21 10.62 25.87 21.37
N ALA A 22 11.73 25.23 21.78
CA ALA A 22 12.00 24.96 23.20
C ALA A 22 12.21 26.24 24.01
N THR A 23 12.94 27.21 23.44
CA THR A 23 13.17 28.52 24.08
C THR A 23 11.88 29.33 24.20
N GLY A 24 11.03 29.32 23.16
CA GLY A 24 9.70 29.93 23.18
C GLY A 24 8.82 29.34 24.28
N LEU A 25 8.84 28.02 24.42
CA LEU A 25 8.08 27.31 25.46
C LEU A 25 8.53 27.67 26.87
N LEU A 26 9.85 27.66 27.12
CA LEU A 26 10.42 28.06 28.42
C LEU A 26 10.07 29.51 28.78
N ASN A 27 10.15 30.42 27.82
CA ASN A 27 9.80 31.83 28.03
C ASN A 27 8.30 32.00 28.32
N PHE A 28 7.44 31.26 27.61
CA PHE A 28 6.00 31.27 27.85
C PHE A 28 5.66 30.81 29.27
N VAL A 29 6.25 29.70 29.75
CA VAL A 29 6.06 29.21 31.12
C VAL A 29 6.49 30.26 32.13
N LYS A 30 7.69 30.81 31.96
CA LYS A 30 8.27 31.80 32.87
C LYS A 30 7.41 33.06 32.99
N VAL A 31 6.85 33.53 31.87
CA VAL A 31 6.00 34.72 31.84
C VAL A 31 4.60 34.46 32.43
N ASN A 32 4.10 33.23 32.32
CA ASN A 32 2.72 32.89 32.71
C ASN A 32 2.62 32.09 34.02
N GLU A 33 3.73 31.81 34.71
CA GLU A 33 3.78 30.98 35.91
C GLU A 33 2.81 31.44 37.01
N ALA A 34 2.78 32.74 37.31
CA ALA A 34 1.89 33.30 38.32
C ALA A 34 0.41 33.15 37.94
N ALA A 35 0.08 33.36 36.66
CA ALA A 35 -1.28 33.22 36.15
C ALA A 35 -1.71 31.75 36.10
N LEU A 36 -0.81 30.83 35.76
CA LEU A 36 -1.05 29.38 35.78
C LEU A 36 -1.44 28.92 37.18
N ARG A 37 -0.73 29.41 38.22
CA ARG A 37 -1.01 29.08 39.62
C ARG A 37 -2.39 29.55 40.10
N THR A 38 -2.89 30.67 39.59
CA THR A 38 -4.23 31.19 39.95
C THR A 38 -5.36 30.24 39.51
N HIS A 39 -5.10 29.37 38.54
CA HIS A 39 -6.07 28.39 38.04
C HIS A 39 -5.94 27.00 38.68
N MET A 40 -5.09 26.84 39.70
CA MET A 40 -5.01 25.59 40.45
C MET A 40 -6.31 25.36 41.24
N PRO A 41 -6.98 24.21 41.08
CA PRO A 41 -8.14 23.86 41.90
C PRO A 41 -7.75 23.80 43.38
N GLY A 42 -8.57 24.37 44.27
CA GLY A 42 -8.27 24.42 45.71
C GLY A 42 -8.20 23.04 46.39
N ASN A 43 -8.72 21.99 45.75
CA ASN A 43 -8.67 20.60 46.20
C ASN A 43 -7.55 19.76 45.55
N ALA A 44 -6.71 20.35 44.69
CA ALA A 44 -5.67 19.64 43.97
C ALA A 44 -4.34 19.61 44.75
N GLU A 45 -3.65 18.47 44.70
CA GLU A 45 -2.28 18.33 45.20
C GLU A 45 -1.31 19.01 44.23
N PHE A 46 -0.52 19.95 44.74
CA PHE A 46 0.31 20.84 43.89
C PHE A 46 1.25 20.06 42.96
N ARG A 47 1.89 18.97 43.42
CA ARG A 47 2.84 18.23 42.57
C ARG A 47 2.12 17.46 41.48
N ALA A 48 0.99 16.81 41.79
CA ALA A 48 0.17 16.14 40.79
C ALA A 48 -0.37 17.12 39.73
N TRP A 49 -0.89 18.26 40.16
CA TRP A 49 -1.38 19.29 39.25
C TRP A 49 -0.26 19.86 38.37
N ALA A 50 0.90 20.19 38.94
CA ALA A 50 2.05 20.70 38.20
C ALA A 50 2.59 19.69 37.18
N ARG A 51 2.62 18.39 37.53
CA ARG A 51 2.97 17.32 36.58
C ARG A 51 1.99 17.28 35.41
N ASN A 52 0.69 17.26 35.66
CA ASN A 52 -0.32 17.20 34.60
C ASN A 52 -0.26 18.41 33.65
N ILE A 53 -0.01 19.61 34.20
CA ILE A 53 0.18 20.82 33.39
C ILE A 53 1.45 20.73 32.56
N SER A 54 2.54 20.21 33.11
CA SER A 54 3.77 19.95 32.37
C SER A 54 3.54 18.93 31.24
N ASP A 55 2.91 17.80 31.54
CA ASP A 55 2.64 16.75 30.55
C ASP A 55 1.77 17.27 29.40
N TRP A 56 0.75 18.09 29.72
CA TRP A 56 -0.04 18.78 28.71
C TRP A 56 0.80 19.76 27.89
N LEU A 57 1.57 20.64 28.54
CA LEU A 57 2.33 21.69 27.88
C LEU A 57 3.42 21.16 26.92
N TYR A 58 4.03 20.03 27.28
CA TYR A 58 5.05 19.37 26.46
C TYR A 58 4.46 18.26 25.57
N SER A 59 3.14 18.07 25.54
CA SER A 59 2.50 17.09 24.66
C SER A 59 2.59 17.52 23.19
N THR A 60 2.83 16.54 22.32
CA THR A 60 2.74 16.70 20.86
C THR A 60 1.30 16.69 20.34
N ASP A 61 0.30 16.43 21.19
CA ASP A 61 -1.13 16.46 20.81
C ASP A 61 -1.58 17.85 20.33
N HIS A 62 -0.79 18.88 20.64
CA HIS A 62 -1.01 20.24 20.18
C HIS A 62 -0.43 20.53 18.78
N ILE A 63 0.30 19.56 18.20
CA ILE A 63 0.98 19.70 16.92
C ILE A 63 0.24 18.87 15.88
N ALA A 64 -0.38 19.55 14.92
CA ALA A 64 -0.89 18.94 13.70
C ALA A 64 0.03 19.33 12.54
N VAL A 65 0.54 18.34 11.81
CA VAL A 65 1.32 18.57 10.59
C VAL A 65 0.39 18.40 9.40
N GLY A 66 0.18 19.48 8.64
CA GLY A 66 -0.50 19.44 7.35
C GLY A 66 0.51 19.62 6.23
N TYR A 67 0.40 18.80 5.18
CA TYR A 67 1.15 18.99 3.94
C TYR A 67 0.18 19.59 2.92
N GLY A 68 0.48 20.79 2.42
CA GLY A 68 -0.25 21.43 1.34
C GLY A 68 0.68 21.63 0.15
N LEU A 69 0.16 21.45 -1.06
CA LEU A 69 0.86 21.84 -2.29
C LEU A 69 0.12 23.05 -2.86
N GLU A 70 0.84 24.12 -3.14
CA GLU A 70 0.27 25.31 -3.75
C GLU A 70 0.75 25.45 -5.20
N TYR A 71 -0.16 25.82 -6.09
CA TYR A 71 0.14 26.24 -7.45
C TYR A 71 -0.28 27.70 -7.61
N ASP A 72 0.70 28.56 -7.90
CA ASP A 72 0.50 30.01 -8.04
C ASP A 72 -0.21 30.65 -6.82
N GLY A 73 0.18 30.22 -5.61
CA GLY A 73 -0.36 30.72 -4.34
C GLY A 73 -1.77 30.22 -3.99
N VAL A 74 -2.29 29.24 -4.72
CA VAL A 74 -3.58 28.58 -4.42
C VAL A 74 -3.32 27.12 -4.09
N ASP A 75 -3.91 26.64 -2.99
CA ASP A 75 -3.87 25.22 -2.63
C ASP A 75 -4.44 24.37 -3.78
N ILE A 76 -3.73 23.30 -4.16
CA ILE A 76 -4.16 22.40 -5.24
C ILE A 76 -5.55 21.83 -5.01
N GLU A 77 -5.98 21.64 -3.76
CA GLU A 77 -7.32 21.14 -3.43
C GLU A 77 -8.44 22.12 -3.82
N GLN A 78 -8.11 23.41 -3.97
CA GLN A 78 -9.04 24.47 -4.33
C GLN A 78 -8.99 24.84 -5.82
N LEU A 79 -8.10 24.21 -6.60
CA LEU A 79 -8.01 24.44 -8.03
C LEU A 79 -9.23 23.89 -8.78
N SER A 80 -9.53 24.50 -9.93
CA SER A 80 -10.51 23.92 -10.85
C SER A 80 -10.05 22.51 -11.32
N PRO A 81 -10.96 21.56 -11.60
CA PRO A 81 -10.57 20.21 -12.03
C PRO A 81 -9.63 20.20 -13.25
N GLY A 82 -9.80 21.16 -14.17
CA GLY A 82 -8.93 21.30 -15.34
C GLY A 82 -7.51 21.74 -14.97
N THR A 83 -7.38 22.77 -14.14
CA THR A 83 -6.07 23.26 -13.67
C THR A 83 -5.38 22.21 -12.80
N LEU A 84 -6.12 21.56 -11.91
CA LEU A 84 -5.61 20.46 -11.08
C LEU A 84 -5.05 19.34 -11.96
N GLY A 85 -5.77 18.93 -13.01
CA GLY A 85 -5.30 17.93 -13.95
C GLY A 85 -3.99 18.31 -14.63
N ILE A 86 -3.84 19.56 -15.06
CA ILE A 86 -2.60 20.07 -15.66
C ILE A 86 -1.45 20.06 -14.65
N VAL A 87 -1.67 20.55 -13.43
CA VAL A 87 -0.66 20.57 -12.36
C VAL A 87 -0.20 19.15 -12.02
N LEU A 88 -1.12 18.21 -11.83
CA LEU A 88 -0.79 16.81 -11.57
C LEU A 88 -0.03 16.16 -12.72
N LEU A 89 -0.39 16.46 -13.97
CA LEU A 89 0.32 15.97 -15.15
C LEU A 89 1.73 16.55 -15.26
N LEU A 90 1.90 17.83 -14.94
CA LEU A 90 3.22 18.47 -14.88
C LEU A 90 4.08 17.87 -13.77
N LEU A 91 3.52 17.61 -12.57
CA LEU A 91 4.21 16.92 -11.48
C LEU A 91 4.66 15.51 -11.92
N TYR A 92 3.78 14.77 -12.61
CA TYR A 92 4.10 13.47 -13.21
C TYR A 92 5.24 13.54 -14.25
N LEU A 93 5.26 14.57 -15.08
CA LEU A 93 6.29 14.77 -16.11
C LEU A 93 7.60 15.33 -15.55
N ALA A 94 7.56 16.14 -14.51
CA ALA A 94 8.74 16.80 -13.94
C ALA A 94 9.46 15.92 -12.91
N ILE A 95 8.71 15.15 -12.11
CA ILE A 95 9.26 14.39 -10.98
C ILE A 95 9.41 12.92 -11.37
N LEU A 96 10.64 12.52 -11.69
CA LEU A 96 10.93 11.16 -12.14
C LEU A 96 10.58 10.08 -11.10
N ASP A 97 10.81 10.36 -9.82
CA ASP A 97 10.53 9.38 -8.76
C ASP A 97 9.03 9.20 -8.55
N TYR A 98 8.24 10.28 -8.61
CA TYR A 98 6.78 10.22 -8.59
C TYR A 98 6.23 9.39 -9.75
N ARG A 99 6.77 9.57 -10.96
CA ARG A 99 6.41 8.75 -12.13
C ARG A 99 6.73 7.27 -11.93
N ARG A 100 7.92 6.96 -11.41
CA ARG A 100 8.34 5.57 -11.13
C ARG A 100 7.42 4.90 -10.13
N GLU A 101 7.03 5.63 -9.08
CA GLU A 101 6.12 5.12 -8.06
C GLU A 101 4.73 4.83 -8.63
N ILE A 102 4.16 5.75 -9.42
CA ILE A 102 2.90 5.54 -10.13
C ILE A 102 2.96 4.31 -11.03
N HIS A 103 4.03 4.16 -11.83
CA HIS A 103 4.19 2.98 -12.67
C HIS A 103 4.36 1.70 -11.85
N ALA A 104 5.06 1.73 -10.72
CA ALA A 104 5.22 0.57 -9.85
C ALA A 104 3.87 0.13 -9.27
N LEU A 105 3.05 1.07 -8.81
CA LEU A 105 1.69 0.82 -8.33
C LEU A 105 0.80 0.25 -9.44
N LEU A 106 0.85 0.86 -10.63
CA LEU A 106 0.08 0.41 -11.78
C LEU A 106 0.48 -1.02 -12.20
N ASN A 107 1.78 -1.29 -12.34
CA ASN A 107 2.30 -2.61 -12.70
C ASN A 107 1.90 -3.67 -11.66
N ARG A 108 1.88 -3.32 -10.37
CA ARG A 108 1.41 -4.22 -9.31
C ARG A 108 -0.08 -4.50 -9.45
N GLY A 109 -0.90 -3.48 -9.70
CA GLY A 109 -2.34 -3.65 -9.96
C GLY A 109 -2.61 -4.52 -11.20
N GLU A 110 -1.91 -4.25 -12.30
CA GLU A 110 -2.03 -5.01 -13.54
C GLU A 110 -1.62 -6.47 -13.37
N SER A 111 -0.52 -6.73 -12.63
CA SER A 111 -0.08 -8.09 -12.33
C SER A 111 -1.13 -8.87 -11.53
N VAL A 112 -1.77 -8.23 -10.54
CA VAL A 112 -2.88 -8.84 -9.78
C VAL A 112 -4.08 -9.09 -10.67
N HIS A 113 -4.46 -8.15 -11.54
CA HIS A 113 -5.54 -8.35 -12.50
C HIS A 113 -5.23 -9.47 -13.51
N HIS A 114 -3.97 -9.61 -13.91
CA HIS A 114 -3.53 -10.71 -14.76
C HIS A 114 -3.69 -12.06 -14.04
N LEU A 115 -3.30 -12.15 -12.76
CA LEU A 115 -3.51 -13.32 -11.92
C LEU A 115 -5.00 -13.65 -11.74
N GLN A 116 -5.80 -12.64 -11.43
CA GLN A 116 -7.25 -12.75 -11.30
C GLN A 116 -7.91 -13.37 -12.53
N ARG A 117 -7.51 -12.93 -13.73
CA ARG A 117 -7.98 -13.49 -15.01
C ARG A 117 -7.49 -14.92 -15.26
N ALA A 118 -6.31 -15.27 -14.76
CA ALA A 118 -5.79 -16.63 -14.86
C ALA A 118 -6.51 -17.61 -13.92
N ILE A 119 -6.81 -17.18 -12.69
CA ILE A 119 -7.58 -17.95 -11.71
C ILE A 119 -9.01 -18.20 -12.22
N TYR A 120 -9.64 -17.16 -12.77
CA TYR A 120 -10.98 -17.25 -13.32
C TYR A 120 -10.98 -16.85 -14.79
N SER A 121 -10.78 -17.85 -15.65
CA SER A 121 -10.74 -17.68 -17.11
C SER A 121 -12.10 -17.89 -17.80
N GLY A 122 -13.12 -18.32 -17.04
CA GLY A 122 -14.47 -18.59 -17.55
C GLY A 122 -15.38 -17.36 -17.55
N ARG A 123 -16.53 -17.46 -18.23
CA ARG A 123 -17.63 -16.49 -18.06
C ARG A 123 -18.50 -16.92 -16.88
N VAL A 124 -18.99 -15.96 -16.12
CA VAL A 124 -20.07 -16.22 -15.16
C VAL A 124 -21.26 -16.73 -15.96
N ALA A 125 -21.78 -17.91 -15.60
CA ALA A 125 -22.93 -18.50 -16.28
C ALA A 125 -24.09 -17.49 -16.29
N PRO A 126 -24.87 -17.36 -17.38
CA PRO A 126 -25.92 -16.33 -17.50
C PRO A 126 -26.96 -16.35 -16.37
N GLU A 127 -27.08 -17.51 -15.70
CA GLU A 127 -28.00 -17.79 -14.61
C GLU A 127 -27.49 -17.34 -13.24
N ARG A 128 -26.19 -17.01 -13.11
CA ARG A 128 -25.54 -16.54 -11.88
C ARG A 128 -25.10 -15.08 -12.01
N GLY A 129 -25.06 -14.36 -10.88
CA GLY A 129 -24.58 -12.98 -10.84
C GLY A 129 -25.62 -11.96 -11.29
N ARG A 130 -26.90 -12.35 -11.33
CA ARG A 130 -28.03 -11.44 -11.60
C ARG A 130 -28.53 -10.74 -10.34
N ARG A 131 -28.31 -11.35 -9.17
CA ARG A 131 -28.68 -10.79 -7.87
C ARG A 131 -27.48 -10.09 -7.22
N PRO A 132 -27.68 -8.95 -6.52
CA PRO A 132 -26.58 -8.25 -5.84
C PRO A 132 -25.79 -9.15 -4.87
N GLN A 133 -26.49 -9.99 -4.10
CA GLN A 133 -25.85 -10.92 -3.16
C GLN A 133 -24.98 -11.97 -3.86
N GLU A 134 -25.41 -12.46 -5.03
CA GLU A 134 -24.63 -13.42 -5.82
C GLU A 134 -23.37 -12.77 -6.39
N MET A 135 -23.47 -11.51 -6.88
CA MET A 135 -22.32 -10.76 -7.34
C MET A 135 -21.30 -10.53 -6.22
N VAL A 136 -21.76 -10.16 -5.02
CA VAL A 136 -20.89 -10.00 -3.85
C VAL A 136 -20.21 -11.32 -3.49
N ALA A 137 -20.94 -12.45 -3.51
CA ALA A 137 -20.37 -13.76 -3.23
C ALA A 137 -19.31 -14.17 -4.29
N ILE A 138 -19.59 -13.95 -5.58
CA ILE A 138 -18.65 -14.25 -6.67
C ILE A 138 -17.40 -13.38 -6.56
N ALA A 139 -17.56 -12.07 -6.37
CA ALA A 139 -16.45 -11.13 -6.21
C ALA A 139 -15.61 -11.47 -4.96
N GLY A 140 -16.27 -11.78 -3.85
CA GLY A 140 -15.62 -12.19 -2.60
C GLY A 140 -14.84 -13.49 -2.75
N ALA A 141 -15.41 -14.51 -3.40
CA ALA A 141 -14.72 -15.76 -3.69
C ALA A 141 -13.51 -15.56 -4.61
N HIS A 142 -13.64 -14.71 -5.63
CA HIS A 142 -12.56 -14.38 -6.56
C HIS A 142 -11.41 -13.62 -5.88
N ALA A 143 -11.73 -12.65 -5.02
CA ALA A 143 -10.77 -11.97 -4.18
C ALA A 143 -10.06 -12.95 -3.22
N LEU A 144 -10.82 -13.85 -2.58
CA LEU A 144 -10.28 -14.87 -1.69
C LEU A 144 -9.30 -15.80 -2.40
N SER A 145 -9.66 -16.36 -3.56
CA SER A 145 -8.77 -17.22 -4.34
C SER A 145 -7.49 -16.50 -4.77
N THR A 146 -7.62 -15.23 -5.19
CA THR A 146 -6.46 -14.40 -5.54
C THR A 146 -5.55 -14.21 -4.33
N ASN A 147 -6.10 -13.87 -3.17
CA ASN A 147 -5.34 -13.65 -1.95
C ASN A 147 -4.65 -14.93 -1.46
N ILE A 148 -5.28 -16.10 -1.61
CA ILE A 148 -4.65 -17.39 -1.29
C ILE A 148 -3.41 -17.62 -2.15
N VAL A 149 -3.49 -17.36 -3.46
CA VAL A 149 -2.33 -17.50 -4.36
C VAL A 149 -1.22 -16.51 -3.99
N LEU A 150 -1.57 -15.24 -3.74
CA LEU A 150 -0.61 -14.23 -3.32
C LEU A 150 0.09 -14.62 -2.01
N ALA A 151 -0.67 -15.07 -1.01
CA ALA A 151 -0.11 -15.51 0.27
C ALA A 151 0.83 -16.70 0.11
N TRP A 152 0.44 -17.69 -0.69
CA TRP A 152 1.29 -18.86 -0.97
C TRP A 152 2.57 -18.47 -1.72
N ASN A 153 2.48 -17.56 -2.70
CA ASN A 153 3.63 -17.03 -3.41
C ASN A 153 4.56 -16.24 -2.48
N THR A 154 4.01 -15.38 -1.61
CA THR A 154 4.80 -14.64 -0.61
C THR A 154 5.56 -15.60 0.31
N GLN A 155 4.89 -16.63 0.84
CA GLN A 155 5.54 -17.64 1.68
C GLN A 155 6.65 -18.38 0.92
N ARG A 156 6.43 -18.70 -0.36
CA ARG A 156 7.43 -19.38 -1.19
C ARG A 156 8.62 -18.47 -1.51
N MET A 157 8.37 -17.19 -1.78
CA MET A 157 9.42 -16.18 -1.99
C MET A 157 10.28 -16.04 -0.74
N ASP A 158 9.65 -15.91 0.44
CA ASP A 158 10.34 -15.85 1.72
C ASP A 158 11.28 -17.05 1.92
N ARG A 159 10.75 -18.28 1.76
CA ARG A 159 11.56 -19.51 1.84
C ARG A 159 12.71 -19.54 0.83
N ALA A 160 12.49 -19.08 -0.39
CA ALA A 160 13.53 -19.01 -1.42
C ALA A 160 14.63 -17.99 -1.05
N ILE A 161 14.24 -16.82 -0.56
CA ILE A 161 15.16 -15.77 -0.10
C ILE A 161 15.98 -16.25 1.09
N THR A 162 15.35 -16.87 2.09
CA THR A 162 16.06 -17.44 3.25
C THR A 162 17.09 -18.48 2.82
N ARG A 163 16.72 -19.35 1.86
CA ARG A 163 17.64 -20.36 1.33
C ARG A 163 18.84 -19.73 0.63
N LEU A 164 18.61 -18.78 -0.26
CA LEU A 164 19.67 -18.09 -1.00
C LEU A 164 20.62 -17.32 -0.07
N LYS A 165 20.08 -16.64 0.95
CA LYS A 165 20.89 -15.99 1.99
C LYS A 165 21.74 -17.01 2.77
N GLY A 166 21.19 -18.18 3.07
CA GLY A 166 21.92 -19.29 3.70
C GLY A 166 23.01 -19.91 2.82
N GLU A 167 22.84 -19.85 1.50
CA GLU A 167 23.85 -20.26 0.49
C GLU A 167 24.95 -19.18 0.29
N GLY A 168 24.89 -18.06 1.02
CA GLY A 168 25.86 -16.97 0.92
C GLY A 168 25.64 -16.02 -0.26
N ILE A 169 24.48 -16.11 -0.94
CA ILE A 169 24.14 -15.22 -2.04
C ILE A 169 23.61 -13.90 -1.48
N GLU A 170 24.32 -12.82 -1.76
CA GLU A 170 23.90 -11.47 -1.38
C GLU A 170 22.74 -11.01 -2.28
N ILE A 171 21.58 -10.72 -1.67
CA ILE A 171 20.41 -10.18 -2.35
C ILE A 171 20.26 -8.72 -1.94
N LYS A 172 20.34 -7.81 -2.90
CA LYS A 172 20.11 -6.38 -2.66
C LYS A 172 18.66 -6.12 -2.25
N GLU A 173 18.46 -5.35 -1.19
CA GLU A 173 17.13 -5.00 -0.68
C GLU A 173 16.26 -4.30 -1.74
N ASP A 174 16.90 -3.52 -2.62
CA ASP A 174 16.24 -2.80 -3.71
C ASP A 174 15.57 -3.74 -4.73
N TRP A 175 16.04 -4.98 -4.85
CA TRP A 175 15.39 -6.00 -5.68
C TRP A 175 14.17 -6.59 -4.98
N LEU A 176 14.22 -6.77 -3.65
CA LEU A 176 13.10 -7.27 -2.86
C LEU A 176 11.91 -6.31 -2.90
N TYR A 177 12.18 -5.00 -2.92
CA TYR A 177 11.14 -3.99 -3.06
C TYR A 177 10.39 -4.05 -4.41
N ARG A 178 11.07 -4.51 -5.47
CA ARG A 178 10.55 -4.50 -6.84
C ARG A 178 9.86 -5.81 -7.25
N ILE A 179 10.09 -6.91 -6.54
CA ILE A 179 9.42 -8.18 -6.80
C ILE A 179 8.05 -8.24 -6.13
N GLY A 180 7.06 -8.79 -6.84
CA GLY A 180 5.69 -8.92 -6.35
C GLY A 180 5.21 -10.37 -6.34
N PRO A 181 4.32 -10.76 -5.42
CA PRO A 181 3.84 -12.14 -5.30
C PRO A 181 2.79 -12.51 -6.35
N ALA A 182 2.48 -11.64 -7.30
CA ALA A 182 1.43 -11.85 -8.29
C ALA A 182 1.86 -12.75 -9.48
N HIS A 183 3.12 -13.14 -9.59
CA HIS A 183 3.58 -14.02 -10.67
C HIS A 183 3.03 -15.44 -10.51
N PHE A 184 2.62 -16.09 -11.61
CA PHE A 184 1.90 -17.37 -11.54
C PHE A 184 2.24 -18.39 -12.64
N SER A 185 3.32 -18.19 -13.40
CA SER A 185 3.72 -19.15 -14.45
C SER A 185 3.95 -20.58 -13.94
N HIS A 186 4.25 -20.72 -12.64
CA HIS A 186 4.44 -21.98 -11.94
C HIS A 186 3.15 -22.64 -11.43
N ILE A 187 1.98 -22.04 -11.66
CA ILE A 187 0.69 -22.54 -11.18
C ILE A 187 -0.18 -22.97 -12.37
N ASN A 188 -0.64 -24.22 -12.36
CA ASN A 188 -1.58 -24.72 -13.35
C ASN A 188 -3.03 -24.56 -12.87
N PHE A 189 -3.70 -23.48 -13.30
CA PHE A 189 -5.12 -23.24 -13.00
C PHE A 189 -6.11 -24.06 -13.84
N ARG A 190 -5.64 -24.73 -14.90
CA ARG A 190 -6.50 -25.49 -15.85
C ARG A 190 -6.71 -26.95 -15.44
N GLY A 191 -6.06 -27.40 -14.38
CA GLY A 191 -6.07 -28.80 -13.95
C GLY A 191 -5.23 -29.70 -14.85
N THR A 192 -5.21 -30.99 -14.52
CA THR A 192 -4.43 -32.00 -15.25
C THR A 192 -5.39 -32.95 -15.95
N PHE A 193 -5.32 -33.03 -17.28
CA PHE A 193 -6.04 -34.03 -18.05
C PHE A 193 -5.22 -35.33 -18.08
N LYS A 194 -5.77 -36.40 -17.51
CA LYS A 194 -5.20 -37.74 -17.62
C LYS A 194 -5.98 -38.50 -18.69
N PHE A 195 -5.30 -38.87 -19.77
CA PHE A 195 -5.85 -39.75 -20.79
C PHE A 195 -5.42 -41.17 -20.49
N ASN A 196 -6.37 -42.09 -20.32
CA ASN A 196 -6.07 -43.50 -20.12
C ASN A 196 -5.80 -44.15 -21.49
N VAL A 197 -4.58 -43.93 -22.00
CA VAL A 197 -4.12 -44.47 -23.29
C VAL A 197 -3.73 -45.94 -23.22
N GLY A 198 -3.57 -46.51 -22.03
CA GLY A 198 -3.18 -47.93 -21.86
C GLY A 198 -4.17 -48.91 -22.52
N LYS A 199 -5.45 -48.53 -22.66
CA LYS A 199 -6.45 -49.35 -23.37
C LYS A 199 -6.26 -49.38 -24.89
N TYR A 200 -5.58 -48.39 -25.46
CA TYR A 200 -5.41 -48.19 -26.91
C TYR A 200 -3.95 -48.18 -27.36
N GLU A 201 -3.02 -48.50 -26.45
CA GLU A 201 -1.58 -48.43 -26.68
C GLU A 201 -1.15 -49.26 -27.92
N SER A 202 -1.70 -50.46 -28.07
CA SER A 202 -1.44 -51.33 -29.23
C SER A 202 -1.94 -50.75 -30.56
N VAL A 203 -3.04 -50.00 -30.57
CA VAL A 203 -3.60 -49.38 -31.78
C VAL A 203 -2.89 -48.06 -32.12
N LEU A 204 -2.45 -47.32 -31.11
CA LEU A 204 -1.76 -46.04 -31.29
C LEU A 204 -0.30 -46.22 -31.74
N ILE A 205 0.39 -47.24 -31.25
CA ILE A 205 1.78 -47.53 -31.64
C ILE A 205 1.85 -48.06 -33.09
N ASP A 206 0.92 -48.94 -33.49
CA ASP A 206 0.94 -49.56 -34.84
C ASP A 206 0.67 -48.52 -35.97
N ARG A 207 -0.05 -47.43 -35.68
CA ARG A 207 -0.28 -46.33 -36.62
C ARG A 207 0.88 -45.36 -36.78
N ILE A 208 1.75 -45.24 -35.77
CA ILE A 208 2.92 -44.35 -35.82
C ILE A 208 4.10 -45.03 -36.53
N VAL A 209 4.20 -46.36 -36.44
CA VAL A 209 5.32 -47.14 -36.99
C VAL A 209 5.14 -47.48 -38.48
N ARG A 210 3.92 -47.46 -39.03
CA ARG A 210 3.71 -47.65 -40.48
C ARG A 210 3.47 -46.31 -41.18
N PRO A 211 4.41 -45.80 -42.00
CA PRO A 211 4.09 -44.70 -42.88
C PRO A 211 3.02 -45.16 -43.86
N SER A 212 2.01 -44.29 -44.06
CA SER A 212 0.94 -44.50 -45.04
C SER A 212 1.57 -44.70 -46.42
N SER A 213 1.63 -45.95 -46.87
CA SER A 213 1.84 -46.28 -48.28
C SER A 213 0.55 -45.98 -49.02
N ALA A 214 0.35 -44.68 -49.32
CA ALA A 214 -0.63 -44.25 -50.30
C ALA A 214 -0.25 -44.88 -51.65
N LYS A 215 -1.03 -45.88 -52.08
CA LYS A 215 -1.02 -46.36 -53.46
C LYS A 215 -1.54 -45.23 -54.34
N VAL A 216 -0.66 -44.67 -55.15
CA VAL A 216 -1.03 -43.91 -56.34
C VAL A 216 -1.50 -44.93 -57.39
N LEU A 217 -2.76 -44.81 -57.80
CA LEU A 217 -3.27 -45.37 -59.05
C LEU A 217 -3.08 -44.33 -60.16
#